data_AF-L9XGI8-F1
#
_entry.id   AF-L9XGI8-F1
#
_cell.length_a   1.000
_cell.length_b   1.000
_cell.length_c   1.000
_cell.angle_alpha   90.00
_cell.angle_beta   90.00
_cell.angle_gamma   90.00
#
_symmetry.space_group_name_H-M   'P 1'
#
loop_
_entity.id
_entity.type
_entity.pdbx_description
1 polymer ?
#
loop_
_entity_poly.entity_id
_entity_poly.type
_entity_poly.pdbx_seq_one_letter_code
_entity_poly.pdbx_strand_id
1 'polypeptide(L)'
;MSGFKSGASSDDPFGSGTETDGEDEEDEPNDSRDEPAAEFDAEPSTSVPETEPESQSATDRESSNGDGATASASGGLPWIYSRDSISDDRPKTVQLHLQESTLDHQRETRRSLESELGESVKKADLREAALLVGMTRTDEIADLLREWGYDFG
;
A
#
# COMPACT_ATOMS: atom_id res chain seq x y z
N MET A 1 32.10 -32.96 -18.37
CA MET A 1 32.34 -31.82 -19.28
C MET A 1 31.50 -30.65 -18.78
N SER A 2 32.11 -29.75 -18.00
CA SER A 2 31.49 -28.48 -17.63
C SER A 2 32.52 -27.41 -17.97
N GLY A 3 32.25 -26.68 -19.06
CA GLY A 3 33.09 -25.58 -19.52
C GLY A 3 32.65 -24.31 -18.81
N PHE A 4 33.48 -23.81 -17.91
CA PHE A 4 33.38 -22.44 -17.44
C PHE A 4 34.01 -21.54 -18.49
N LYS A 5 33.19 -20.73 -19.17
CA LYS A 5 33.63 -19.78 -20.18
C LYS A 5 33.93 -18.46 -19.47
N SER A 6 35.21 -18.22 -19.17
CA SER A 6 35.71 -16.91 -18.78
C SER A 6 35.58 -15.95 -19.95
N GLY A 7 34.83 -14.87 -19.75
CA GLY A 7 34.81 -13.71 -20.62
C GLY A 7 35.08 -12.48 -19.78
N ALA A 8 36.36 -12.11 -19.66
CA ALA A 8 36.76 -10.82 -19.14
C ALA A 8 36.35 -9.75 -20.15
N SER A 9 35.38 -8.91 -19.79
CA SER A 9 35.20 -7.61 -20.44
C SER A 9 36.07 -6.61 -19.68
N SER A 10 37.34 -6.54 -20.07
CA SER A 10 38.22 -5.42 -19.73
C SER A 10 37.91 -4.30 -20.71
N ASP A 11 36.98 -3.42 -20.33
CA ASP A 11 36.82 -2.12 -20.98
C ASP A 11 36.45 -1.12 -19.87
N ASP A 12 37.46 -0.64 -19.16
CA ASP A 12 37.37 0.49 -18.25
C ASP A 12 37.92 1.73 -18.97
N PRO A 13 37.06 2.67 -19.41
CA PRO A 13 37.46 3.83 -20.21
C PRO A 13 37.77 5.06 -19.35
N PHE A 14 38.15 4.90 -18.08
CA PHE A 14 38.47 6.00 -17.17
C PHE A 14 39.88 5.93 -16.58
N GLY A 15 40.83 5.44 -17.37
CA GLY A 15 42.25 5.66 -17.14
C GLY A 15 42.63 7.14 -17.30
N SER A 16 42.51 7.93 -16.23
CA SER A 16 43.20 9.21 -16.08
C SER A 16 44.17 9.10 -14.91
N GLY A 17 45.45 8.96 -15.25
CA GLY A 17 46.54 8.97 -14.30
C GLY A 17 46.65 10.30 -13.56
N THR A 18 47.00 10.20 -12.28
CA THR A 18 47.81 11.21 -11.61
C THR A 18 48.60 10.49 -10.52
N GLU A 19 49.93 10.58 -10.63
CA GLU A 19 50.83 10.24 -9.54
C GLU A 19 50.70 11.32 -8.45
N THR A 20 50.67 10.90 -7.19
CA THR A 20 51.03 11.76 -6.07
C THR A 20 51.62 10.89 -4.97
N ASP A 21 52.91 11.10 -4.77
CA ASP A 21 53.73 10.68 -3.64
C ASP A 21 53.30 11.44 -2.38
N GLY A 22 53.31 10.78 -1.21
CA GLY A 22 52.85 11.36 0.04
C GLY A 22 53.00 10.38 1.21
N GLU A 23 54.03 10.62 2.01
CA GLU A 23 54.49 9.84 3.15
C GLU A 23 53.70 10.17 4.44
N ASP A 24 53.68 9.19 5.34
CA ASP A 24 53.57 9.24 6.81
C ASP A 24 52.22 9.33 7.60
N GLU A 25 52.06 8.27 8.41
CA GLU A 25 51.69 8.19 9.84
C GLU A 25 50.22 8.23 10.31
N GLU A 26 49.81 7.04 10.82
CA GLU A 26 49.04 6.71 12.04
C GLU A 26 47.58 7.18 12.20
N ASP A 27 46.63 6.24 12.25
CA ASP A 27 45.89 5.87 13.48
C ASP A 27 44.92 4.69 13.20
N GLU A 28 44.97 3.64 14.01
CA GLU A 28 43.91 2.60 14.11
C GLU A 28 43.36 2.72 15.54
N PRO A 29 42.03 2.77 15.75
CA PRO A 29 41.34 1.50 15.93
C PRO A 29 39.84 1.47 15.56
N ASN A 30 39.42 0.33 15.01
CA ASN A 30 38.24 -0.46 15.41
C ASN A 30 36.93 0.29 15.80
N ASP A 31 35.94 0.29 14.91
CA ASP A 31 34.53 0.33 15.31
C ASP A 31 33.73 -0.75 14.55
N SER A 32 33.52 -1.86 15.27
CA SER A 32 32.59 -2.92 14.93
C SER A 32 31.17 -2.37 14.84
N ARG A 33 30.71 -2.12 13.61
CA ARG A 33 29.29 -1.87 13.37
C ARG A 33 28.52 -3.19 13.28
N ASP A 34 28.18 -3.71 14.45
CA ASP A 34 27.17 -4.73 14.67
C ASP A 34 25.78 -4.08 14.51
N GLU A 35 25.12 -4.29 13.38
CA GLU A 35 23.69 -3.98 13.23
C GLU A 35 22.92 -5.30 13.39
N PRO A 36 22.14 -5.48 14.47
CA PRO A 36 21.26 -6.63 14.57
C PRO A 36 20.07 -6.46 13.61
N ALA A 37 20.06 -7.27 12.55
CA ALA A 37 18.86 -7.57 11.79
C ALA A 37 17.95 -8.49 12.62
N ALA A 38 16.84 -7.93 13.09
CA ALA A 38 15.75 -8.59 13.81
C ALA A 38 14.44 -7.92 13.36
N GLU A 39 13.35 -8.56 12.95
CA GLU A 39 12.96 -9.96 12.78
C GLU A 39 11.91 -9.96 11.66
N PHE A 40 12.03 -10.87 10.69
CA PHE A 40 10.95 -11.17 9.75
C PHE A 40 10.13 -12.30 10.38
N ASP A 41 8.96 -11.95 10.90
CA ASP A 41 7.94 -12.88 11.37
C ASP A 41 7.44 -13.71 10.16
N ALA A 42 7.98 -14.91 10.04
CA ALA A 42 7.59 -15.90 9.04
C ALA A 42 6.96 -17.08 9.76
N GLU A 43 5.67 -16.98 10.05
CA GLU A 43 4.86 -18.10 10.54
C GLU A 43 4.78 -19.21 9.48
N PRO A 44 5.23 -20.45 9.77
CA PRO A 44 5.11 -21.57 8.86
C PRO A 44 3.74 -22.25 8.99
N SER A 45 2.89 -22.13 7.96
CA SER A 45 1.69 -22.98 7.84
C SER A 45 2.10 -24.44 7.62
N THR A 46 2.02 -25.21 8.71
CA THR A 46 2.11 -26.67 8.73
C THR A 46 0.79 -27.27 8.28
N SER A 47 0.82 -28.01 7.18
CA SER A 47 -0.28 -28.86 6.72
C SER A 47 -0.17 -30.26 7.34
N VAL A 48 -1.17 -30.70 8.09
CA VAL A 48 -1.54 -32.12 8.25
C VAL A 48 -3.07 -32.27 8.38
N PRO A 49 -3.69 -33.35 7.84
CA PRO A 49 -5.15 -33.54 7.70
C PRO A 49 -5.77 -34.37 8.86
N GLU A 50 -7.10 -34.63 8.75
CA GLU A 50 -8.04 -35.41 9.62
C GLU A 50 -8.82 -34.57 10.65
N THR A 51 -10.13 -34.69 10.89
CA THR A 51 -11.21 -35.64 10.52
C THR A 51 -12.58 -34.96 10.78
N GLU A 52 -13.62 -35.32 10.00
CA GLU A 52 -15.02 -34.89 10.18
C GLU A 52 -15.58 -35.13 11.59
N PRO A 53 -16.59 -34.33 12.00
CA PRO A 53 -17.87 -34.98 12.23
C PRO A 53 -19.07 -34.23 11.63
N GLU A 54 -19.97 -35.01 11.06
CA GLU A 54 -21.33 -34.64 10.66
C GLU A 54 -22.10 -34.00 11.83
N SER A 55 -22.75 -32.86 11.59
CA SER A 55 -23.90 -32.43 12.38
C SER A 55 -24.86 -31.63 11.51
N GLN A 56 -25.93 -32.32 11.15
CA GLN A 56 -27.10 -31.80 10.47
C GLN A 56 -27.85 -30.84 11.40
N SER A 57 -28.10 -29.61 10.94
CA SER A 57 -29.24 -28.82 11.42
C SER A 57 -29.77 -27.97 10.29
N ALA A 58 -30.78 -28.52 9.62
CA ALA A 58 -31.68 -27.78 8.78
C ALA A 58 -32.49 -26.81 9.66
N THR A 59 -32.46 -25.51 9.36
CA THR A 59 -33.59 -24.65 9.70
C THR A 59 -33.90 -23.74 8.52
N ASP A 60 -34.87 -24.20 7.76
CA ASP A 60 -35.60 -23.49 6.72
C ASP A 60 -36.33 -22.29 7.34
N ARG A 61 -36.06 -21.06 6.86
CA ARG A 61 -36.93 -19.89 7.07
C ARG A 61 -36.85 -18.95 5.86
N GLU A 62 -37.59 -19.32 4.82
CA GLU A 62 -38.07 -18.38 3.80
C GLU A 62 -39.43 -17.80 4.24
N SER A 63 -39.56 -16.47 4.28
CA SER A 63 -40.84 -15.76 4.10
C SER A 63 -40.66 -14.25 3.92
N SER A 64 -40.72 -13.84 2.65
CA SER A 64 -41.61 -12.82 2.07
C SER A 64 -41.80 -11.45 2.76
N ASN A 65 -41.47 -10.41 1.99
CA ASN A 65 -41.78 -8.99 2.16
C ASN A 65 -43.19 -8.65 2.70
N GLY A 66 -43.25 -7.64 3.56
CA GLY A 66 -44.43 -6.84 3.88
C GLY A 66 -44.12 -5.35 3.71
N ASP A 67 -44.88 -4.71 2.82
CA ASP A 67 -44.82 -3.30 2.42
C ASP A 67 -45.41 -2.38 3.49
N GLY A 68 -44.81 -1.19 3.68
CA GLY A 68 -45.47 -0.05 4.34
C GLY A 68 -45.01 0.34 5.75
N ALA A 69 -43.80 0.89 5.89
CA ALA A 69 -43.48 1.81 6.98
C ALA A 69 -42.48 2.87 6.50
N THR A 70 -42.88 4.13 6.64
CA THR A 70 -42.05 5.32 6.42
C THR A 70 -40.80 5.27 7.31
N ALA A 71 -39.64 4.95 6.74
CA ALA A 71 -38.37 5.05 7.44
C ALA A 71 -37.57 6.24 6.90
N SER A 72 -37.83 7.44 7.45
CA SER A 72 -36.74 8.41 7.58
C SER A 72 -35.66 7.75 8.45
N ALA A 73 -34.42 7.72 7.93
CA ALA A 73 -33.23 7.01 8.44
C ALA A 73 -33.24 5.49 8.20
N SER A 74 -32.57 5.04 7.14
CA SER A 74 -32.22 3.63 6.96
C SER A 74 -31.33 3.19 8.13
N GLY A 75 -31.90 2.46 9.09
CA GLY A 75 -31.24 1.97 10.30
C GLY A 75 -30.22 0.86 10.05
N GLY A 76 -29.23 1.13 9.21
CA GLY A 76 -28.04 0.30 9.05
C GLY A 76 -26.90 0.80 9.95
N LEU A 77 -26.01 -0.11 10.34
CA LEU A 77 -24.73 0.28 10.92
C LEU A 77 -23.97 1.20 9.94
N PRO A 78 -23.19 2.18 10.42
CA PRO A 78 -22.27 2.93 9.58
C PRO A 78 -21.39 1.96 8.75
N TRP A 79 -21.12 2.34 7.50
CA TRP A 79 -20.48 1.46 6.51
C TRP A 79 -19.18 0.79 6.98
N ILE A 80 -18.38 1.46 7.82
CA ILE A 80 -17.14 0.88 8.36
C ILE A 80 -17.37 -0.31 9.29
N TYR A 81 -18.54 -0.39 9.93
CA TYR A 81 -18.94 -1.47 10.86
C TYR A 81 -19.82 -2.53 10.20
N SER A 82 -20.24 -2.32 8.94
CA SER A 82 -21.03 -3.30 8.19
C SER A 82 -20.16 -4.23 7.33
N ARG A 83 -18.85 -4.00 7.25
CA ARG A 83 -17.90 -4.80 6.47
C ARG A 83 -16.91 -5.54 7.37
N ASP A 84 -16.46 -6.71 6.93
CA ASP A 84 -15.44 -7.51 7.60
C ASP A 84 -14.03 -7.20 7.06
N SER A 85 -13.92 -6.82 5.78
CA SER A 85 -12.65 -6.53 5.10
C SER A 85 -12.68 -5.26 4.24
N ILE A 86 -11.49 -4.78 3.86
CA ILE A 86 -11.35 -3.60 2.98
C ILE A 86 -11.84 -3.86 1.55
N SER A 87 -11.93 -5.12 1.16
CA SER A 87 -12.30 -5.57 -0.19
C SER A 87 -13.78 -5.94 -0.30
N ASP A 88 -14.49 -5.99 0.83
CA ASP A 88 -15.92 -6.31 0.83
C ASP A 88 -16.69 -5.28 0.01
N ASP A 89 -17.64 -5.76 -0.79
CA ASP A 89 -18.39 -4.96 -1.76
C ASP A 89 -17.54 -4.21 -2.81
N ARG A 90 -16.26 -4.57 -2.95
CA ARG A 90 -15.35 -4.04 -3.98
C ARG A 90 -14.93 -5.15 -4.95
N PRO A 91 -15.77 -5.51 -5.94
CA PRO A 91 -15.47 -6.61 -6.88
C PRO A 91 -14.28 -6.32 -7.80
N LYS A 92 -13.82 -5.06 -7.85
CA LYS A 92 -12.69 -4.62 -8.68
C LYS A 92 -11.70 -3.83 -7.86
N THR A 93 -10.47 -4.34 -7.78
CA THR A 93 -9.34 -3.64 -7.17
C THR A 93 -8.55 -2.92 -8.26
N VAL A 94 -8.25 -1.63 -8.05
CA VAL A 94 -7.44 -0.82 -8.96
C VAL A 94 -6.13 -0.46 -8.28
N GLN A 95 -5.01 -0.71 -8.97
CA GLN A 95 -3.69 -0.24 -8.54
C GLN A 95 -3.47 1.19 -9.03
N LEU A 96 -3.05 2.07 -8.12
CA LEU A 96 -2.70 3.46 -8.44
C LEU A 96 -1.20 3.65 -8.27
N HIS A 97 -0.54 4.13 -9.32
CA HIS A 97 0.84 4.58 -9.29
C HIS A 97 0.83 6.10 -9.06
N LEU A 98 1.31 6.52 -7.90
CA LEU A 98 1.29 7.91 -7.47
C LEU A 98 2.72 8.44 -7.37
N GLN A 99 2.90 9.74 -7.60
CA GLN A 99 4.17 10.41 -7.32
C GLN A 99 4.45 10.42 -5.81
N GLU A 100 5.73 10.49 -5.42
CA GLU A 100 6.15 10.53 -4.02
C GLU A 100 5.49 11.68 -3.24
N SER A 101 5.49 12.88 -3.81
CA SER A 101 4.81 14.06 -3.25
C SER A 101 3.33 13.82 -2.97
N THR A 102 2.65 13.06 -3.84
CA THR A 102 1.23 12.70 -3.67
C THR A 102 1.06 11.70 -2.54
N LEU A 103 1.99 10.74 -2.38
CA LEU A 103 1.97 9.78 -1.27
C LEU A 103 2.18 10.48 0.08
N ASP A 104 3.05 11.48 0.14
CA ASP A 104 3.28 12.26 1.35
C ASP A 104 2.05 13.09 1.71
N HIS A 105 1.46 13.78 0.73
CA HIS A 105 0.23 14.53 0.95
C HIS A 105 -0.92 13.63 1.39
N GLN A 106 -1.02 12.41 0.86
CA GLN A 106 -1.98 11.39 1.30
C GLN A 106 -1.75 10.99 2.77
N ARG A 107 -0.49 10.82 3.21
CA ARG A 107 -0.17 10.46 4.59
C ARG A 107 -0.58 11.56 5.56
N GLU A 108 -0.29 12.81 5.22
CA GLU A 108 -0.63 13.96 6.05
C GLU A 108 -2.15 14.17 6.13
N THR A 109 -2.82 14.22 4.97
CA THR A 109 -4.29 14.35 4.88
C THR A 109 -4.98 13.28 5.73
N ARG A 110 -4.50 12.03 5.67
CA ARG A 110 -5.05 10.95 6.48
C ARG A 110 -4.94 11.23 7.97
N ARG A 111 -3.77 11.67 8.45
CA ARG A 111 -3.55 11.97 9.88
C ARG A 111 -4.48 13.09 10.34
N SER A 112 -4.62 14.14 9.54
CA SER A 112 -5.53 15.25 9.85
C SER A 112 -6.98 14.77 9.96
N LEU A 113 -7.44 13.96 9.01
CA LEU A 113 -8.80 13.41 9.02
C LEU A 113 -9.03 12.42 10.17
N GLU A 114 -8.06 11.55 10.48
CA GLU A 114 -8.16 10.64 11.62
C GLU A 114 -8.29 11.43 12.95
N SER A 115 -7.55 12.53 13.08
CA SER A 115 -7.65 13.41 14.24
C SER A 115 -8.99 14.15 14.32
N GLU A 116 -9.59 14.53 13.19
CA GLU A 116 -10.88 15.21 13.13
C GLU A 116 -12.05 14.26 13.40
N LEU A 117 -11.99 13.06 12.81
CA LEU A 117 -13.05 12.05 12.91
C LEU A 117 -12.98 11.24 14.21
N GLY A 118 -11.81 11.18 14.87
CA GLY A 118 -11.59 10.35 16.05
C GLY A 118 -11.59 8.84 15.75
N GLU A 119 -11.38 8.46 14.49
CA GLU A 119 -11.39 7.07 14.01
C GLU A 119 -10.27 6.87 12.97
N SER A 120 -9.76 5.64 12.90
CA SER A 120 -8.78 5.21 11.91
C SER A 120 -9.35 5.19 10.50
N VAL A 121 -8.60 5.71 9.52
CA VAL A 121 -9.05 5.78 8.12
C VAL A 121 -8.22 4.83 7.28
N LYS A 122 -8.86 3.81 6.69
CA LYS A 122 -8.15 2.90 5.77
C LYS A 122 -7.75 3.66 4.51
N LYS A 123 -6.54 3.37 4.00
CA LYS A 123 -5.98 4.06 2.83
C LYS A 123 -6.85 3.93 1.57
N ALA A 124 -7.50 2.78 1.38
CA ALA A 124 -8.37 2.58 0.22
C ALA A 124 -9.61 3.48 0.31
N ASP A 125 -10.22 3.58 1.49
CA ASP A 125 -11.40 4.45 1.70
C ASP A 125 -11.04 5.92 1.54
N LEU A 126 -9.89 6.35 2.07
CA LEU A 126 -9.39 7.70 1.85
C LEU A 126 -9.23 8.01 0.36
N ARG A 127 -8.64 7.08 -0.41
CA ARG A 127 -8.43 7.26 -1.85
C ARG A 127 -9.74 7.34 -2.60
N GLU A 128 -10.70 6.47 -2.27
CA GLU A 128 -12.01 6.51 -2.89
C GLU A 128 -12.77 7.80 -2.54
N ALA A 129 -12.79 8.20 -1.28
CA ALA A 129 -13.41 9.45 -0.86
C ALA A 129 -12.77 10.66 -1.56
N ALA A 130 -11.44 10.72 -1.61
CA ALA A 130 -10.70 11.76 -2.31
C ALA A 130 -11.02 11.76 -3.82
N LEU A 131 -11.12 10.58 -4.44
CA LEU A 131 -11.47 10.45 -5.86
C LEU A 131 -12.90 10.92 -6.13
N LEU A 132 -13.87 10.53 -5.29
CA LEU A 132 -15.26 10.96 -5.41
C LEU A 132 -15.39 12.48 -5.26
N VAL A 133 -14.72 13.07 -4.26
CA VAL A 133 -14.70 14.54 -4.07
C VAL A 133 -14.03 15.21 -5.26
N GLY A 134 -12.86 14.74 -5.70
CA GLY A 134 -12.13 15.28 -6.85
C GLY A 134 -12.98 15.26 -8.12
N MET A 135 -13.69 14.17 -8.41
CA MET A 135 -14.57 14.04 -9.58
C MET A 135 -15.72 15.05 -9.61
N THR A 136 -16.07 15.66 -8.47
CA THR A 136 -17.04 16.77 -8.40
C THR A 136 -16.42 18.16 -8.58
N ARG A 137 -15.09 18.27 -8.50
CA ARG A 137 -14.31 19.52 -8.59
C ARG A 137 -13.46 19.53 -9.87
N THR A 138 -14.13 19.38 -11.01
CA THR A 138 -13.46 19.19 -12.31
C THR A 138 -12.58 20.36 -12.73
N ASP A 139 -12.90 21.59 -12.32
CA ASP A 139 -12.11 22.77 -12.65
C ASP A 139 -10.72 22.71 -11.98
N GLU A 140 -10.67 22.30 -10.72
CA GLU A 140 -9.40 22.15 -9.99
C GLU A 140 -8.57 20.98 -10.51
N ILE A 141 -9.23 19.89 -10.92
CA ILE A 141 -8.54 18.81 -11.65
C ILE A 141 -7.93 19.35 -12.94
N ALA A 142 -8.68 20.16 -13.70
CA ALA A 142 -8.18 20.74 -14.93
C ALA A 142 -6.98 21.66 -14.66
N ASP A 143 -7.03 22.49 -13.62
CA ASP A 143 -5.91 23.35 -13.21
C ASP A 143 -4.65 22.52 -12.90
N LEU A 144 -4.79 21.45 -12.13
CA LEU A 144 -3.67 20.55 -11.80
C LEU A 144 -3.11 19.84 -13.04
N LEU A 145 -3.98 19.39 -13.96
CA LEU A 145 -3.55 18.80 -15.22
C LEU A 145 -2.83 19.83 -16.10
N ARG A 146 -3.26 21.10 -16.10
CA ARG A 146 -2.55 22.17 -16.83
C ARG A 146 -1.18 22.46 -16.22
N GLU A 147 -1.05 22.42 -14.90
CA GLU A 147 0.26 22.49 -14.22
C GLU A 147 1.18 21.35 -14.67
N TRP A 148 0.62 20.16 -14.90
CA TRP A 148 1.35 19.02 -15.47
C TRP A 148 1.58 19.11 -16.99
N GLY A 149 1.11 20.17 -17.65
CA GLY A 149 1.36 20.45 -19.06
C GLY A 149 0.35 19.83 -20.03
N TYR A 150 -0.83 19.40 -19.58
CA TYR A 150 -1.85 18.83 -20.48
C TYR A 150 -2.48 19.84 -21.47
N ASP A 151 -2.20 21.13 -21.31
CA ASP A 151 -2.60 22.22 -22.21
C ASP A 151 -1.38 22.95 -22.80
N PHE A 152 -0.20 22.33 -22.73
CA PHE A 152 1.02 22.84 -23.37
C PHE A 152 1.07 22.31 -24.81
N GLY A 153 0.39 23.01 -25.72
CA GLY A 153 0.32 22.72 -27.16
C GLY A 153 0.65 23.93 -28.03
#